data_AF-A0A6P0Z4E2-F1
#
_entry.id   AF-A0A6P0Z4E2-F1
#
_cell.length_a   1.000
_cell.length_b   1.000
_cell.length_c   1.000
_cell.angle_alpha   90.00
_cell.angle_beta   90.00
_cell.angle_gamma   90.00
#
_symmetry.space_group_name_H-M   'P 1'
#
loop_
_entity.id
_entity.type
_entity.pdbx_description
1 polymer ?
#
loop_
_entity_poly.entity_id
_entity_poly.type
_entity_poly.pdbx_seq_one_letter_code
_entity_poly.pdbx_strand_id
1 'polypeptide(L)'
;MSSTLHSSNDSASSPANVLSQSSSEVVGEMAGSSTVHLFLKYRLRIVEDIWESVLQQECGPEFVDLLKHLLADCSPDGNVQTGGNDTLALIEDLDLNDAIRATRAFALYFQLINIVEQHYEQLGEQKQYEAAYERVADGDRATQSFFTVDSVPSYIDPESSDSEANLLTRGLQETSQYRREARTFQGMFPKLKRLNVPPQHIQNLMDKLDVRLVFTAHPTEIVRHTIRGKQRRIAKILRQLDRVEEGLHPSAISTSFETNALRQQLTEEIRLWWRTDELHQFKPTVLDEVDFTLHYFEEVLFDTIPELYQRFCSALHTTFPHLQPPSYDFCKFGSWVGSDRDGNPSVTPQITWKTACYQRNLVIQKYLQSIEKLVGALIYLPRTGSRSI
;
A
#
# COMPACT_ATOMS: atom_id res chain seq x y z
N MET A 1 -21.35 -18.33 83.79
CA MET A 1 -21.90 -16.99 84.09
C MET A 1 -21.27 -16.03 83.11
N SER A 2 -21.97 -15.79 82.00
CA SER A 2 -22.62 -14.50 81.68
C SER A 2 -21.58 -13.46 81.25
N SER A 3 -21.47 -13.16 79.95
CA SER A 3 -22.03 -11.93 79.34
C SER A 3 -21.13 -10.72 79.64
N THR A 4 -20.65 -9.87 78.73
CA THR A 4 -21.21 -9.37 77.46
C THR A 4 -20.17 -8.42 76.79
N LEU A 5 -20.23 -8.34 75.45
CA LEU A 5 -20.05 -7.14 74.57
C LEU A 5 -18.67 -6.51 74.25
N HIS A 6 -18.44 -6.48 72.92
CA HIS A 6 -18.03 -5.35 72.06
C HIS A 6 -16.59 -5.23 71.48
N SER A 7 -16.59 -5.40 70.15
CA SER A 7 -15.86 -4.75 69.06
C SER A 7 -14.32 -4.78 69.01
N SER A 8 -13.87 -5.64 68.09
CA SER A 8 -12.97 -5.35 66.95
C SER A 8 -11.56 -4.86 67.25
N ASN A 9 -10.64 -5.82 67.21
CA ASN A 9 -9.19 -5.61 67.19
C ASN A 9 -8.68 -5.36 65.76
N ASP A 10 -7.68 -4.50 65.68
CA ASP A 10 -6.87 -4.14 64.51
C ASP A 10 -6.30 -5.34 63.74
N SER A 11 -6.24 -5.24 62.41
CA SER A 11 -5.08 -5.70 61.64
C SER A 11 -5.00 -4.96 60.31
N ALA A 12 -3.83 -4.41 60.04
CA ALA A 12 -3.46 -3.66 58.84
C ALA A 12 -3.69 -4.43 57.52
N SER A 13 -4.12 -3.72 56.48
CA SER A 13 -4.01 -4.15 55.09
C SER A 13 -3.50 -3.00 54.21
N SER A 14 -2.27 -3.18 53.70
CA SER A 14 -1.64 -2.31 52.70
C SER A 14 -2.18 -2.60 51.28
N PRO A 15 -2.15 -1.62 50.36
CA PRO A 15 -2.70 -1.74 49.03
C PRO A 15 -1.64 -2.31 48.06
N ALA A 16 -1.92 -3.48 47.48
CA ALA A 16 -1.16 -4.01 46.36
C ALA A 16 -2.10 -4.77 45.42
N ASN A 17 -2.80 -4.04 44.54
CA ASN A 17 -3.33 -4.57 43.28
C ASN A 17 -3.97 -3.44 42.45
N VAL A 18 -3.15 -2.64 41.76
CA VAL A 18 -3.62 -1.75 40.66
C VAL A 18 -2.64 -1.73 39.46
N LEU A 19 -1.54 -2.49 39.48
CA LEU A 19 -0.54 -2.50 38.40
C LEU A 19 -0.52 -3.86 37.67
N SER A 20 -1.54 -4.17 36.88
CA SER A 20 -1.48 -5.32 35.96
C SER A 20 -2.46 -5.28 34.78
N GLN A 21 -3.00 -4.11 34.40
CA GLN A 21 -3.90 -4.01 33.23
C GLN A 21 -3.55 -2.92 32.20
N SER A 22 -2.51 -2.11 32.40
CA SER A 22 -2.15 -1.03 31.46
C SER A 22 -0.91 -1.31 30.58
N SER A 23 -0.36 -2.53 30.60
CA SER A 23 0.87 -2.88 29.86
C SER A 23 0.61 -3.74 28.61
N SER A 24 -0.64 -4.11 28.33
CA SER A 24 -0.97 -5.08 27.26
C SER A 24 -1.36 -4.43 25.93
N GLU A 25 -1.83 -3.18 25.94
CA GLU A 25 -2.33 -2.51 24.72
C GLU A 25 -1.24 -1.78 23.92
N VAL A 26 -0.19 -1.29 24.58
CA VAL A 26 0.91 -0.56 23.91
C VAL A 26 1.92 -1.51 23.24
N VAL A 27 1.96 -2.78 23.65
CA VAL A 27 2.88 -3.79 23.07
C VAL A 27 2.37 -4.29 21.71
N GLY A 28 1.07 -4.23 21.44
CA GLY A 28 0.47 -4.71 20.18
C GLY A 28 0.84 -3.86 18.96
N GLU A 29 0.90 -2.53 19.09
CA GLU A 29 1.16 -1.64 17.94
C GLU A 29 2.64 -1.56 17.55
N MET A 30 3.56 -1.58 18.51
CA MET A 30 5.01 -1.67 18.23
C MET A 30 5.41 -3.04 17.66
N ALA A 31 4.73 -4.11 18.08
CA ALA A 31 4.97 -5.46 17.55
C ALA A 31 4.56 -5.57 16.06
N GLY A 32 3.45 -4.96 15.65
CA GLY A 32 2.96 -5.01 14.26
C GLY A 32 3.92 -4.38 13.25
N SER A 33 4.42 -3.16 13.53
CA SER A 33 5.37 -2.47 12.64
C SER A 33 6.75 -3.16 12.61
N SER A 34 7.18 -3.73 13.74
CA SER A 34 8.44 -4.48 13.85
C SER A 34 8.37 -5.81 13.08
N THR A 35 7.21 -6.48 13.13
CA THR A 35 6.98 -7.76 12.45
C THR A 35 6.93 -7.60 10.94
N VAL A 36 6.19 -6.60 10.41
CA VAL A 36 6.15 -6.33 8.96
C VAL A 36 7.54 -6.03 8.41
N HIS A 37 8.33 -5.24 9.12
CA HIS A 37 9.70 -4.93 8.73
C HIS A 37 10.63 -6.15 8.80
N LEU A 38 10.43 -7.05 9.77
CA LEU A 38 11.17 -8.32 9.85
C LEU A 38 10.81 -9.25 8.68
N PHE A 39 9.53 -9.38 8.35
CA PHE A 39 9.06 -10.17 7.19
C PHE A 39 9.56 -9.58 5.87
N LEU A 40 9.58 -8.25 5.73
CA LEU A 40 10.17 -7.57 4.58
C LEU A 40 11.65 -7.96 4.40
N LYS A 41 12.47 -7.82 5.45
CA LYS A 41 13.89 -8.22 5.39
C LYS A 41 14.08 -9.70 5.08
N TYR A 42 13.26 -10.56 5.69
CA TYR A 42 13.27 -11.99 5.43
C TYR A 42 12.95 -12.31 3.97
N ARG A 43 11.92 -11.66 3.41
CA ARG A 43 11.48 -11.91 2.04
C ARG A 43 12.45 -11.35 1.01
N LEU A 44 13.01 -10.17 1.24
CA LEU A 44 14.08 -9.61 0.43
C LEU A 44 15.24 -10.60 0.31
N ARG A 45 15.67 -11.18 1.43
CA ARG A 45 16.74 -12.19 1.44
C ARG A 45 16.37 -13.45 0.66
N ILE A 46 15.15 -13.97 0.80
CA ILE A 46 14.71 -15.13 0.00
C ILE A 46 14.75 -14.83 -1.50
N VAL A 47 14.25 -13.66 -1.89
CA VAL A 47 14.17 -13.27 -3.30
C VAL A 47 15.57 -13.05 -3.87
N GLU A 48 16.48 -12.47 -3.09
CA GLU A 48 17.90 -12.33 -3.42
C GLU A 48 18.60 -13.69 -3.57
N ASP A 49 18.42 -14.61 -2.63
CA ASP A 49 18.98 -15.96 -2.68
C ASP A 49 18.48 -16.73 -3.92
N ILE A 50 17.19 -16.60 -4.26
CA ILE A 50 16.59 -17.22 -5.46
C ILE A 50 17.15 -16.59 -6.74
N TRP A 51 17.24 -15.26 -6.79
CA TRP A 51 17.78 -14.53 -7.92
C TRP A 51 19.25 -14.94 -8.18
N GLU A 52 20.07 -14.99 -7.13
CA GLU A 52 21.46 -15.44 -7.23
C GLU A 52 21.55 -16.88 -7.72
N SER A 53 20.72 -17.79 -7.17
CA SER A 53 20.66 -19.19 -7.59
C SER A 53 20.27 -19.35 -9.06
N VAL A 54 19.31 -18.56 -9.54
CA VAL A 54 18.90 -18.56 -10.95
C VAL A 54 20.06 -18.07 -11.84
N LEU A 55 20.73 -16.99 -11.46
CA LEU A 55 21.87 -16.48 -12.23
C LEU A 55 23.05 -17.46 -12.25
N GLN A 56 23.33 -18.11 -11.12
CA GLN A 56 24.38 -19.13 -11.04
C GLN A 56 24.10 -20.30 -11.97
N GLN A 57 22.84 -20.73 -12.07
CA GLN A 57 22.43 -21.83 -12.96
C GLN A 57 22.43 -21.45 -14.44
N GLU A 58 22.06 -20.20 -14.77
CA GLU A 58 21.91 -19.76 -16.15
C GLU A 58 23.20 -19.17 -16.74
N CYS A 59 24.04 -18.54 -15.92
CA CYS A 59 25.25 -17.81 -16.35
C CYS A 59 26.55 -18.36 -15.76
N GLY A 60 26.48 -19.26 -14.77
CA GLY A 60 27.65 -19.83 -14.10
C GLY A 60 28.14 -19.03 -12.88
N PRO A 61 29.08 -19.59 -12.10
CA PRO A 61 29.57 -18.99 -10.86
C PRO A 61 30.43 -17.73 -11.10
N GLU A 62 31.23 -17.71 -12.18
CA GLU A 62 32.12 -16.59 -12.51
C GLU A 62 31.35 -15.27 -12.71
N PHE A 63 30.17 -15.35 -13.34
CA PHE A 63 29.31 -14.19 -13.56
C PHE A 63 28.67 -13.67 -12.25
N VAL A 64 28.31 -14.57 -11.33
CA VAL A 64 27.79 -14.17 -10.02
C VAL A 64 28.87 -13.51 -9.18
N ASP A 65 30.10 -14.01 -9.25
CA ASP A 65 31.23 -13.38 -8.57
C ASP A 65 31.50 -11.99 -9.14
N LEU A 66 31.48 -11.82 -10.46
CA LEU A 66 31.56 -10.51 -11.12
C LEU A 66 30.48 -9.54 -10.60
N LEU A 67 29.22 -9.98 -10.52
CA LEU A 67 28.13 -9.15 -9.99
C LEU A 67 28.34 -8.77 -8.53
N LYS A 68 28.84 -9.68 -7.69
CA LYS A 68 29.16 -9.41 -6.29
C LYS A 68 30.28 -8.39 -6.13
N HIS A 69 31.30 -8.44 -6.98
CA HIS A 69 32.35 -7.40 -7.00
C HIS A 69 31.76 -6.04 -7.36
N LEU A 70 30.91 -5.97 -8.39
CA LEU A 70 30.21 -4.73 -8.76
C LEU A 70 29.30 -4.20 -7.63
N LEU A 71 28.63 -5.08 -6.88
CA LEU A 71 27.79 -4.70 -5.74
C LEU A 71 28.59 -4.24 -4.51
N ALA A 72 29.73 -4.87 -4.22
CA ALA A 72 30.53 -4.58 -3.04
C ALA A 72 31.09 -3.14 -3.05
N ASP A 73 31.39 -2.64 -4.24
CA ASP A 73 31.93 -1.29 -4.45
C ASP A 73 30.82 -0.23 -4.56
N CYS A 74 29.55 -0.63 -4.68
CA CYS A 74 28.38 0.24 -4.57
C CYS A 74 27.98 0.42 -3.10
N SER A 75 28.37 1.55 -2.49
CA SER A 75 28.00 1.87 -1.10
C SER A 75 26.47 1.94 -0.91
N PRO A 76 25.91 1.39 0.18
CA PRO A 76 24.47 1.34 0.44
C PRO A 76 23.79 2.72 0.59
N ASP A 77 24.55 3.81 0.79
CA ASP A 77 24.02 5.16 1.02
C ASP A 77 24.16 6.11 -0.19
N GLY A 78 24.58 5.63 -1.37
CA GLY A 78 24.75 6.49 -2.55
C GLY A 78 25.83 7.58 -2.41
N ASN A 79 26.56 7.60 -1.30
CA ASN A 79 27.75 8.41 -1.12
C ASN A 79 28.91 7.73 -1.83
N VAL A 80 29.22 8.21 -3.03
CA VAL A 80 30.47 7.89 -3.73
C VAL A 80 31.60 8.49 -2.90
N GLN A 81 32.15 7.72 -1.95
CA GLN A 81 33.49 8.04 -1.48
C GLN A 81 34.42 7.88 -2.67
N THR A 82 35.04 8.99 -3.07
CA THR A 82 36.04 9.13 -4.13
C THR A 82 37.18 8.11 -3.96
N GLY A 83 36.95 6.89 -4.44
CA GLY A 83 37.89 5.77 -4.42
C GLY A 83 37.61 4.68 -5.47
N GLY A 84 36.59 4.83 -6.31
CA GLY A 84 36.15 3.81 -7.28
C GLY A 84 36.84 3.86 -8.65
N ASN A 85 38.18 3.92 -8.71
CA ASN A 85 38.86 3.75 -10.01
C ASN A 85 38.78 2.28 -10.49
N ASP A 86 38.69 1.32 -9.57
CA ASP A 86 38.70 -0.11 -9.89
C ASP A 86 37.38 -0.60 -10.51
N THR A 87 36.21 -0.09 -10.07
CA THR A 87 34.92 -0.43 -10.70
C THR A 87 34.76 0.16 -12.09
N LEU A 88 35.22 1.40 -12.29
CA LEU A 88 35.15 2.02 -13.61
C LEU A 88 36.01 1.25 -14.62
N ALA A 89 37.23 0.85 -14.22
CA ALA A 89 38.11 0.02 -15.03
C ALA A 89 37.49 -1.37 -15.30
N LEU A 90 36.85 -1.97 -14.30
CA LEU A 90 36.16 -3.26 -14.48
C LEU A 90 35.00 -3.15 -15.48
N ILE A 91 34.26 -2.04 -15.46
CA ILE A 91 33.17 -1.78 -16.39
C ILE A 91 33.69 -1.52 -17.82
N GLU A 92 34.82 -0.82 -17.95
CA GLU A 92 35.47 -0.56 -19.24
C GLU A 92 36.06 -1.84 -19.88
N ASP A 93 36.51 -2.79 -19.07
CA ASP A 93 37.06 -4.08 -19.53
C ASP A 93 35.98 -5.15 -19.80
N LEU A 94 34.72 -4.91 -19.46
CA LEU A 94 33.63 -5.85 -19.74
C LEU A 94 33.37 -5.99 -21.24
N ASP A 95 33.24 -7.24 -21.70
CA ASP A 95 32.75 -7.49 -23.04
C ASP A 95 31.27 -7.07 -23.17
N LEU A 96 30.82 -6.83 -24.40
CA LEU A 96 29.45 -6.35 -24.65
C LEU A 96 28.38 -7.33 -24.14
N ASN A 97 28.64 -8.64 -24.18
CA ASN A 97 27.67 -9.64 -23.75
C ASN A 97 27.54 -9.68 -22.23
N ASP A 98 28.65 -9.59 -21.51
CA ASP A 98 28.71 -9.57 -20.06
C ASP A 98 28.18 -8.25 -19.51
N ALA A 99 28.46 -7.12 -20.18
CA ALA A 99 27.83 -5.83 -19.87
C ALA A 99 26.29 -5.88 -20.03
N ILE A 100 25.80 -6.48 -21.13
CA ILE A 100 24.36 -6.69 -21.35
C ILE A 100 23.76 -7.59 -20.27
N ARG A 101 24.42 -8.71 -19.95
CA ARG A 101 23.95 -9.65 -18.92
C ARG A 101 23.95 -9.00 -17.53
N ALA A 102 24.99 -8.28 -17.17
CA ALA A 102 25.08 -7.58 -15.89
C ALA A 102 23.99 -6.52 -15.76
N THR A 103 23.78 -5.71 -16.80
CA THR A 103 22.71 -4.69 -16.84
C THR A 103 21.33 -5.33 -16.64
N ARG A 104 21.06 -6.46 -17.30
CA ARG A 104 19.80 -7.20 -17.11
C ARG A 104 19.66 -7.78 -15.71
N ALA A 105 20.76 -8.27 -15.14
CA ALA A 105 20.75 -8.88 -13.81
C ALA A 105 20.38 -7.82 -12.76
N PHE A 106 21.00 -6.65 -12.83
CA PHE A 106 20.65 -5.51 -11.99
C PHE A 106 19.22 -5.01 -12.22
N ALA A 107 18.80 -4.86 -13.48
CA ALA A 107 17.42 -4.44 -13.80
C ALA A 107 16.38 -5.40 -13.19
N LEU A 108 16.60 -6.72 -13.31
CA LEU A 108 15.73 -7.73 -12.71
C LEU A 108 15.77 -7.67 -11.18
N TYR A 109 16.95 -7.50 -10.57
CA TYR A 109 17.10 -7.36 -9.11
C TYR A 109 16.29 -6.16 -8.58
N PHE A 110 16.45 -4.99 -9.18
CA PHE A 110 15.69 -3.79 -8.79
C PHE A 110 14.18 -3.97 -8.96
N GLN A 111 13.74 -4.59 -10.07
CA GLN A 111 12.32 -4.88 -10.27
C GLN A 111 11.77 -5.84 -9.20
N LEU A 112 12.54 -6.85 -8.81
CA LEU A 112 12.13 -7.81 -7.78
C LEU A 112 12.04 -7.16 -6.40
N ILE A 113 13.05 -6.37 -6.01
CA ILE A 113 13.02 -5.61 -4.75
C ILE A 113 11.82 -4.69 -4.70
N ASN A 114 11.59 -3.91 -5.76
CA ASN A 114 10.45 -2.99 -5.82
C ASN A 114 9.11 -3.71 -5.62
N ILE A 115 8.93 -4.91 -6.19
CA ILE A 115 7.71 -5.71 -5.98
C ILE A 115 7.58 -6.14 -4.53
N VAL A 116 8.66 -6.59 -3.90
CA VAL A 116 8.65 -7.02 -2.50
C VAL A 116 8.35 -5.84 -1.59
N GLU A 117 9.04 -4.72 -1.78
CA GLU A 117 8.82 -3.49 -1.01
C GLU A 117 7.39 -2.99 -1.16
N GLN A 118 6.91 -2.84 -2.41
CA GLN A 118 5.54 -2.41 -2.67
C GLN A 118 4.50 -3.35 -2.06
N HIS A 119 4.76 -4.66 -2.07
CA HIS A 119 3.87 -5.66 -1.46
C HIS A 119 3.79 -5.50 0.07
N TYR A 120 4.91 -5.28 0.76
CA TYR A 120 4.90 -5.05 2.21
C TYR A 120 4.45 -3.65 2.61
N GLU A 121 4.70 -2.64 1.78
CA GLU A 121 4.13 -1.30 1.98
C GLU A 121 2.61 -1.36 1.90
N GLN A 122 2.05 -2.03 0.88
CA GLN A 122 0.62 -2.25 0.75
C GLN A 122 0.02 -3.06 1.92
N LEU A 123 0.68 -4.13 2.35
CA LEU A 123 0.23 -4.91 3.52
C LEU A 123 0.28 -4.09 4.81
N GLY A 124 1.34 -3.29 4.99
CA GLY A 124 1.48 -2.39 6.13
C GLY A 124 0.36 -1.36 6.16
N GLU A 125 0.09 -0.71 5.03
CA GLU A 125 -1.03 0.22 4.88
C GLU A 125 -2.37 -0.47 5.15
N GLN A 126 -2.62 -1.64 4.58
CA GLN A 126 -3.89 -2.35 4.74
C GLN A 126 -4.16 -2.74 6.20
N LYS A 127 -3.19 -3.34 6.90
CA LYS A 127 -3.31 -3.69 8.33
C LYS A 127 -3.53 -2.44 9.20
N GLN A 128 -2.90 -1.32 8.84
CA GLN A 128 -3.09 -0.04 9.53
C GLN A 128 -4.48 0.55 9.28
N TYR A 129 -5.03 0.42 8.06
CA TYR A 129 -6.41 0.80 7.77
C TYR A 129 -7.43 -0.05 8.53
N GLU A 130 -7.23 -1.37 8.59
CA GLU A 130 -8.08 -2.29 9.35
C GLU A 130 -8.06 -1.96 10.85
N ALA A 131 -6.87 -1.76 11.44
CA ALA A 131 -6.74 -1.39 12.86
C ALA A 131 -7.37 -0.02 13.18
N ALA A 132 -7.28 0.97 12.28
CA ALA A 132 -7.94 2.25 12.44
C ALA A 132 -9.47 2.11 12.36
N TYR A 133 -9.99 1.22 11.50
CA TYR A 133 -11.41 0.94 11.39
C TYR A 133 -11.96 0.26 12.66
N GLU A 134 -11.23 -0.73 13.19
CA GLU A 134 -11.60 -1.45 14.42
C GLU A 134 -11.60 -0.53 15.64
N ARG A 135 -10.61 0.35 15.79
CA ARG A 135 -10.54 1.33 16.89
C ARG A 135 -11.69 2.35 16.88
N VAL A 136 -12.16 2.75 15.70
CA VAL A 136 -13.35 3.61 15.57
C VAL A 136 -14.62 2.86 15.95
N ALA A 137 -14.71 1.56 15.63
CA ALA A 137 -15.84 0.72 16.00
C ALA A 137 -15.93 0.46 17.52
N ASP A 138 -14.80 0.36 18.21
CA ASP A 138 -14.72 0.14 19.68
C ASP A 138 -14.82 1.45 20.51
N GLY A 139 -14.85 2.61 19.84
CA GLY A 139 -14.65 3.94 20.42
C GLY A 139 -15.81 4.57 21.18
N ASP A 140 -16.57 3.81 21.98
CA ASP A 140 -17.57 4.35 22.93
C ASP A 140 -17.03 4.47 24.38
N ARG A 141 -15.73 4.22 24.64
CA ARG A 141 -15.17 4.20 26.01
C ARG A 141 -13.84 4.91 26.32
N ALA A 142 -13.13 5.51 25.36
CA ALA A 142 -11.81 6.10 25.64
C ALA A 142 -11.66 7.54 25.12
N THR A 143 -12.33 8.51 25.76
CA THR A 143 -12.33 9.93 25.34
C THR A 143 -11.71 10.91 26.35
N GLN A 144 -10.81 10.49 27.25
CA GLN A 144 -10.29 11.39 28.30
C GLN A 144 -8.77 11.64 28.37
N SER A 145 -7.93 11.13 27.46
CA SER A 145 -6.47 11.34 27.56
C SER A 145 -5.78 11.63 26.22
N PHE A 146 -6.44 12.35 25.31
CA PHE A 146 -6.02 12.35 23.90
C PHE A 146 -5.57 13.69 23.31
N PHE A 147 -5.49 14.79 24.08
CA PHE A 147 -5.09 16.09 23.52
C PHE A 147 -4.32 16.98 24.49
N THR A 148 -2.99 17.02 24.35
CA THR A 148 -2.28 18.30 24.40
C THR A 148 -2.42 18.94 23.02
N VAL A 149 -3.02 20.13 23.00
CA VAL A 149 -3.18 21.00 21.83
C VAL A 149 -1.81 21.33 21.26
N ASP A 150 -1.73 21.46 19.93
CA ASP A 150 -0.61 22.05 19.19
C ASP A 150 -0.06 23.27 19.95
N SER A 151 0.99 23.06 20.73
CA SER A 151 1.81 24.12 21.28
C SER A 151 3.01 24.22 20.36
N VAL A 152 3.11 25.36 19.67
CA VAL A 152 4.36 25.83 19.09
C VAL A 152 5.45 25.61 20.14
N PRO A 153 6.59 24.93 19.84
CA PRO A 153 7.57 24.62 20.87
C PRO A 153 8.03 25.91 21.54
N SER A 154 7.67 26.09 22.81
CA SER A 154 8.31 27.08 23.67
C SER A 154 9.74 26.62 23.92
N TYR A 155 10.67 27.57 23.75
CA TYR A 155 12.12 27.46 23.96
C TYR A 155 12.50 26.43 25.05
N ILE A 156 13.31 25.43 24.69
CA ILE A 156 13.76 24.35 25.59
C ILE A 156 14.89 24.88 26.48
N ASP A 157 14.72 24.72 27.79
CA ASP A 157 15.72 25.04 28.83
C ASP A 157 16.78 23.91 28.89
N PRO A 158 18.11 24.18 28.86
CA PRO A 158 19.11 23.16 28.48
C PRO A 158 19.54 22.16 29.56
N GLU A 159 18.90 22.08 30.73
CA GLU A 159 19.49 21.38 31.91
C GLU A 159 18.74 20.15 32.44
N SER A 160 17.95 19.42 31.64
CA SER A 160 17.39 18.12 32.07
C SER A 160 17.93 16.94 31.25
N SER A 161 18.66 16.04 31.92
CA SER A 161 19.46 14.95 31.36
C SER A 161 18.67 13.68 30.98
N ASP A 162 17.49 13.81 30.37
CA ASP A 162 16.78 12.67 29.79
C ASP A 162 16.93 12.67 28.27
N SER A 163 17.38 11.53 27.73
CA SER A 163 17.85 11.34 26.35
C SER A 163 16.91 11.93 25.28
N GLU A 164 17.29 13.10 24.75
CA GLU A 164 16.57 13.89 23.73
C GLU A 164 16.13 13.05 22.51
N ALA A 165 16.89 12.01 22.15
CA ALA A 165 16.59 11.12 21.04
C ALA A 165 15.28 10.32 21.23
N ASN A 166 14.95 9.91 22.46
CA ASN A 166 13.74 9.14 22.73
C ASN A 166 12.48 10.01 22.75
N LEU A 167 12.59 11.27 23.21
CA LEU A 167 11.47 12.21 23.22
C LEU A 167 11.10 12.70 21.82
N LEU A 168 12.11 12.95 20.97
CA LEU A 168 11.90 13.31 19.56
C LEU A 168 11.29 12.15 18.76
N THR A 169 11.75 10.92 18.98
CA THR A 169 11.23 9.72 18.29
C THR A 169 9.76 9.46 18.63
N ARG A 170 9.39 9.64 19.90
CA ARG A 170 8.01 9.42 20.39
C ARG A 170 7.05 10.52 19.89
N GLY A 171 7.48 11.78 19.89
CA GLY A 171 6.72 12.89 19.31
C GLY A 171 6.51 12.76 17.79
N LEU A 172 7.49 12.22 17.06
CA LEU A 172 7.38 11.94 15.62
C LEU A 172 6.45 10.75 15.32
N GLN A 173 6.45 9.70 16.15
CA GLN A 173 5.55 8.55 15.99
C GLN A 173 4.10 8.93 16.27
N GLU A 174 3.82 9.61 17.39
CA GLU A 174 2.48 10.07 17.75
C GLU A 174 1.95 11.04 16.67
N THR A 175 2.71 12.06 16.28
CA THR A 175 2.29 12.99 15.22
C THR A 175 2.04 12.30 13.87
N SER A 176 2.74 11.21 13.56
CA SER A 176 2.50 10.44 12.33
C SER A 176 1.21 9.62 12.35
N GLN A 177 0.75 9.18 13.54
CA GLN A 177 -0.48 8.40 13.74
C GLN A 177 -1.70 9.34 13.74
N TYR A 178 -1.62 10.48 14.46
CA TYR A 178 -2.62 11.58 14.41
C TYR A 178 -2.77 12.19 13.00
N ARG A 179 -1.67 12.32 12.25
CA ARG A 179 -1.68 12.81 10.87
C ARG A 179 -2.34 11.82 9.90
N ARG A 180 -2.32 10.52 10.21
CA ARG A 180 -2.84 9.44 9.34
C ARG A 180 -4.31 9.10 9.56
N GLU A 181 -4.80 9.07 10.81
CA GLU A 181 -6.25 8.93 11.07
C GLU A 181 -7.04 10.09 10.46
N ALA A 182 -6.44 11.29 10.37
CA ALA A 182 -7.03 12.44 9.69
C ALA A 182 -7.08 12.33 8.15
N ARG A 183 -6.54 11.26 7.52
CA ARG A 183 -6.51 11.08 6.06
C ARG A 183 -7.71 10.34 5.48
N THR A 184 -8.53 9.68 6.30
CA THR A 184 -9.73 8.97 5.84
C THR A 184 -10.99 9.77 6.16
N PHE A 185 -12.09 9.54 5.42
CA PHE A 185 -13.38 10.18 5.72
C PHE A 185 -13.87 9.87 7.14
N GLN A 186 -13.62 8.65 7.62
CA GLN A 186 -14.03 8.20 8.95
C GLN A 186 -13.30 8.93 10.08
N GLY A 187 -12.03 9.29 9.92
CA GLY A 187 -11.33 10.09 10.93
C GLY A 187 -11.51 11.60 10.72
N MET A 188 -11.68 12.04 9.47
CA MET A 188 -11.84 13.46 9.13
C MET A 188 -13.13 14.06 9.70
N PHE A 189 -14.30 13.45 9.51
CA PHE A 189 -15.55 14.05 9.98
C PHE A 189 -15.62 14.20 11.51
N PRO A 190 -15.27 13.19 12.33
CA PRO A 190 -15.19 13.35 13.78
C PRO A 190 -14.19 14.42 14.21
N LYS A 191 -13.07 14.55 13.50
CA LYS A 191 -12.10 15.64 13.73
C LYS A 191 -12.73 17.01 13.48
N LEU A 192 -13.46 17.20 12.38
CA LEU A 192 -14.18 18.45 12.10
C LEU A 192 -15.23 18.77 13.19
N LYS A 193 -15.93 17.75 13.70
CA LYS A 193 -16.88 17.89 14.81
C LYS A 193 -16.20 18.32 16.10
N ARG A 194 -15.06 17.70 16.45
CA ARG A 194 -14.26 18.07 17.64
C ARG A 194 -13.68 19.48 17.55
N LEU A 195 -13.32 19.92 16.36
CA LEU A 195 -12.86 21.29 16.09
C LEU A 195 -14.01 22.32 16.05
N ASN A 196 -15.25 21.91 16.34
CA ASN A 196 -16.45 22.76 16.31
C ASN A 196 -16.63 23.51 14.99
N VAL A 197 -16.29 22.88 13.86
CA VAL A 197 -16.52 23.48 12.54
C VAL A 197 -18.04 23.62 12.31
N PRO A 198 -18.53 24.82 11.94
CA PRO A 198 -19.95 25.03 11.70
C PRO A 198 -20.51 24.08 10.61
N PRO A 199 -21.61 23.34 10.86
CA PRO A 199 -22.17 22.39 9.88
C PRO A 199 -22.53 23.03 8.54
N GLN A 200 -22.94 24.30 8.53
CA GLN A 200 -23.24 25.04 7.29
C GLN A 200 -22.00 25.21 6.40
N HIS A 201 -20.80 25.40 6.99
CA HIS A 201 -19.57 25.47 6.21
C HIS A 201 -19.24 24.12 5.57
N ILE A 202 -19.48 23.03 6.30
CA ILE A 202 -19.29 21.67 5.78
C ILE A 202 -20.28 21.42 4.64
N GLN A 203 -21.56 21.76 4.80
CA GLN A 203 -22.56 21.61 3.74
C GLN A 203 -22.18 22.39 2.47
N ASN A 204 -21.80 23.66 2.62
CA ASN A 204 -21.38 24.49 1.50
C ASN A 204 -20.17 23.91 0.74
N LEU A 205 -19.28 23.20 1.42
CA LEU A 205 -18.16 22.49 0.79
C LEU A 205 -18.64 21.24 0.05
N MET A 206 -19.56 20.46 0.64
CA MET A 206 -20.13 19.28 -0.02
C MET A 206 -20.86 19.66 -1.31
N ASP A 207 -21.63 20.74 -1.28
CA ASP A 207 -22.41 21.23 -2.42
C ASP A 207 -21.53 21.68 -3.60
N LYS A 208 -20.27 22.05 -3.32
CA LYS A 208 -19.31 22.57 -4.31
C LYS A 208 -18.15 21.62 -4.59
N LEU A 209 -18.14 20.43 -3.99
CA LEU A 209 -17.04 19.49 -4.14
C LEU A 209 -16.97 18.99 -5.58
N ASP A 210 -15.89 19.34 -6.29
CA ASP A 210 -15.59 18.90 -7.65
C ASP A 210 -14.11 18.52 -7.72
N VAL A 211 -13.85 17.22 -7.83
CA VAL A 211 -12.53 16.61 -7.93
C VAL A 211 -12.38 16.08 -9.35
N ARG A 212 -11.33 16.52 -10.05
CA ARG A 212 -11.03 16.07 -11.43
C ARG A 212 -9.63 15.50 -11.50
N LEU A 213 -9.55 14.20 -11.71
CA LEU A 213 -8.29 13.47 -11.86
C LEU A 213 -8.00 13.27 -13.34
N VAL A 214 -6.81 13.67 -13.81
CA VAL A 214 -6.46 13.60 -15.23
C VAL A 214 -5.32 12.60 -15.41
N PHE A 215 -5.55 11.56 -16.20
CA PHE A 215 -4.50 10.63 -16.60
C PHE A 215 -3.55 11.27 -17.59
N THR A 216 -2.26 11.16 -17.30
CA THR A 216 -1.18 11.57 -18.19
C THR A 216 -0.36 10.34 -18.56
N ALA A 217 0.24 10.34 -19.75
CA ALA A 217 1.15 9.26 -20.12
C ALA A 217 2.42 9.40 -19.28
N HIS A 218 2.87 8.31 -18.65
CA HIS A 218 4.16 8.32 -17.97
C HIS A 218 5.23 7.84 -18.95
N PRO A 219 6.24 8.66 -19.29
CA PRO A 219 7.17 8.42 -20.39
C PRO A 219 8.06 7.17 -20.23
N THR A 220 8.08 6.56 -19.04
CA THR A 220 8.92 5.39 -18.70
C THR A 220 8.16 4.22 -18.07
N GLU A 221 6.86 4.34 -17.78
CA GLU A 221 6.14 3.37 -16.92
C GLU A 221 5.27 2.36 -17.68
N ILE A 222 5.33 2.37 -19.03
CA ILE A 222 4.64 1.38 -19.84
C ILE A 222 5.48 0.10 -19.88
N VAL A 223 5.47 -0.55 -18.72
CA VAL A 223 5.90 -1.92 -18.54
C VAL A 223 4.95 -2.79 -19.37
N ARG A 224 5.49 -3.49 -20.39
CA ARG A 224 4.73 -4.40 -21.28
C ARG A 224 3.71 -5.21 -20.49
N HIS A 225 2.53 -5.45 -21.05
CA HIS A 225 1.49 -6.28 -20.42
C HIS A 225 2.06 -7.63 -19.93
N THR A 226 3.01 -8.20 -20.65
CA THR A 226 3.74 -9.43 -20.28
C THR A 226 4.53 -9.30 -18.98
N ILE A 227 5.26 -8.20 -18.79
CA ILE A 227 6.07 -7.94 -17.57
C ILE A 227 5.13 -7.68 -16.40
N ARG A 228 4.07 -6.90 -16.58
CA ARG A 228 3.03 -6.70 -15.56
C ARG A 228 2.36 -8.01 -15.15
N GLY A 229 2.12 -8.90 -16.11
CA GLY A 229 1.65 -10.25 -15.86
C GLY A 229 2.61 -11.03 -14.95
N LYS A 230 3.92 -10.95 -15.19
CA LYS A 230 4.96 -11.55 -14.34
C LYS A 230 4.97 -10.93 -12.93
N GLN A 231 4.96 -9.59 -12.84
CA GLN A 231 4.89 -8.87 -11.57
C GLN A 231 3.66 -9.27 -10.74
N ARG A 232 2.48 -9.32 -11.35
CA ARG A 232 1.24 -9.76 -10.70
C ARG A 232 1.32 -11.21 -10.21
N ARG A 233 1.94 -12.11 -10.99
CA ARG A 233 2.15 -13.51 -10.59
C ARG A 233 3.10 -13.61 -9.41
N ILE A 234 4.23 -12.91 -9.43
CA ILE A 234 5.18 -12.88 -8.31
C ILE A 234 4.52 -12.31 -7.06
N ALA A 235 3.84 -11.16 -7.15
CA ALA A 235 3.11 -10.57 -6.02
C ALA A 235 2.01 -11.52 -5.48
N LYS A 236 1.40 -12.36 -6.33
CA LYS A 236 0.46 -13.40 -5.90
C LYS A 236 1.16 -14.53 -5.14
N ILE A 237 2.31 -15.00 -5.63
CA ILE A 237 3.11 -16.04 -4.96
C ILE A 237 3.62 -15.53 -3.61
N LEU A 238 4.11 -14.28 -3.53
CA LEU A 238 4.53 -13.63 -2.29
C LEU A 238 3.38 -13.59 -1.26
N ARG A 239 2.18 -13.18 -1.68
CA ARG A 239 0.98 -13.22 -0.84
C ARG A 239 0.63 -14.62 -0.34
N GLN A 240 0.80 -15.65 -1.19
CA GLN A 240 0.55 -17.04 -0.79
C GLN A 240 1.59 -17.54 0.20
N LEU A 241 2.87 -17.20 -0.02
CA LEU A 241 3.95 -17.51 0.92
C LEU A 241 3.70 -16.87 2.28
N ASP A 242 3.37 -15.59 2.33
CA ASP A 242 3.07 -14.89 3.59
C ASP A 242 1.91 -15.55 4.35
N ARG A 243 0.84 -15.97 3.66
CA ARG A 243 -0.31 -16.63 4.29
C ARG A 243 0.04 -17.99 4.90
N VAL A 244 0.88 -18.77 4.23
CA VAL A 244 1.32 -20.07 4.74
C VAL A 244 2.27 -19.88 5.92
N GLU A 245 3.10 -18.83 5.88
CA GLU A 245 4.10 -18.53 6.90
C GLU A 245 3.53 -17.79 8.13
N GLU A 246 2.45 -16.99 7.99
CA GLU A 246 1.78 -16.26 9.08
C GLU A 246 1.20 -17.20 10.17
N GLY A 247 1.03 -18.49 9.88
CA GLY A 247 0.56 -19.51 10.83
C GLY A 247 1.61 -20.48 11.34
N LEU A 248 2.88 -20.36 10.92
CA LEU A 248 3.93 -21.32 11.20
C LEU A 248 5.03 -20.72 12.09
N HIS A 249 5.50 -21.50 13.08
CA HIS A 249 6.70 -21.15 13.83
C HIS A 249 7.91 -21.07 12.89
N PRO A 250 8.90 -20.17 13.08
CA PRO A 250 10.03 -19.98 12.14
C PRO A 250 10.80 -21.25 11.76
N SER A 251 10.81 -22.25 12.65
CA SER A 251 11.43 -23.56 12.44
C SER A 251 10.62 -24.53 11.57
N ALA A 252 9.32 -24.29 11.39
CA ALA A 252 8.40 -25.13 10.60
C ALA A 252 8.18 -24.60 9.16
N ILE A 253 8.47 -23.32 8.92
CA ILE A 253 8.31 -22.65 7.62
C ILE A 253 9.07 -23.40 6.51
N SER A 254 10.36 -23.70 6.73
CA SER A 254 11.23 -24.34 5.73
C SER A 254 10.92 -25.81 5.46
N THR A 255 10.09 -26.45 6.29
CA THR A 255 9.84 -27.91 6.25
C THR A 255 8.50 -28.24 5.60
N SER A 256 7.62 -27.25 5.43
CA SER A 256 6.33 -27.47 4.80
C SER A 256 6.47 -27.69 3.29
N PHE A 257 5.86 -28.78 2.79
CA PHE A 257 5.83 -29.10 1.36
C PHE A 257 5.24 -27.95 0.53
N GLU A 258 4.21 -27.27 1.07
CA GLU A 258 3.55 -26.15 0.43
C GLU A 258 4.46 -24.92 0.27
N THR A 259 5.25 -24.56 1.29
CA THR A 259 6.23 -23.46 1.18
C THR A 259 7.31 -23.79 0.17
N ASN A 260 7.79 -25.03 0.14
CA ASN A 260 8.79 -25.46 -0.85
C ASN A 260 8.23 -25.42 -2.29
N ALA A 261 6.97 -25.83 -2.49
CA ALA A 261 6.31 -25.74 -3.78
C ALA A 261 6.14 -24.28 -4.25
N LEU A 262 5.74 -23.37 -3.35
CA LEU A 262 5.62 -21.94 -3.65
C LEU A 262 6.98 -21.29 -3.93
N ARG A 263 8.02 -21.65 -3.18
CA ARG A 263 9.41 -21.22 -3.46
C ARG A 263 9.87 -21.69 -4.82
N GLN A 264 9.59 -22.94 -5.18
CA GLN A 264 9.93 -23.46 -6.50
C GLN A 264 9.15 -22.72 -7.61
N GLN A 265 7.87 -22.41 -7.40
CA GLN A 265 7.10 -21.59 -8.34
C GLN A 265 7.70 -20.18 -8.49
N LEU A 266 8.14 -19.56 -7.38
CA LEU A 266 8.83 -18.27 -7.41
C LEU A 266 10.14 -18.35 -8.19
N THR A 267 10.96 -19.38 -7.96
CA THR A 267 12.19 -19.65 -8.72
C THR A 267 11.93 -19.78 -10.20
N GLU A 268 10.92 -20.54 -10.61
CA GLU A 268 10.60 -20.71 -12.04
C GLU A 268 10.07 -19.41 -12.67
N GLU A 269 9.25 -18.62 -11.97
CA GLU A 269 8.82 -17.31 -12.49
C GLU A 269 9.99 -16.34 -12.65
N ILE A 270 10.92 -16.30 -11.68
CA ILE A 270 12.15 -15.48 -11.78
C ILE A 270 13.03 -15.96 -12.93
N ARG A 271 13.20 -17.28 -13.11
CA ARG A 271 13.95 -17.84 -14.25
C ARG A 271 13.29 -17.52 -15.59
N LEU A 272 11.97 -17.65 -15.69
CA LEU A 272 11.22 -17.28 -16.88
C LEU A 272 11.33 -15.77 -17.15
N TRP A 273 11.41 -14.95 -16.11
CA TRP A 273 11.67 -13.52 -16.25
C TRP A 273 13.07 -13.26 -16.79
N TRP A 274 14.10 -13.88 -16.20
CA TRP A 274 15.48 -13.79 -16.67
C TRP A 274 15.63 -14.18 -18.16
N ARG A 275 14.93 -15.22 -18.61
CA ARG A 275 14.97 -15.63 -20.03
C ARG A 275 14.13 -14.74 -20.95
N THR A 276 13.29 -13.88 -20.40
CA THR A 276 12.53 -12.91 -21.20
C THR A 276 13.45 -11.74 -21.53
N ASP A 277 13.58 -11.44 -22.82
CA ASP A 277 14.39 -10.32 -23.28
C ASP A 277 13.64 -8.99 -23.06
N GLU A 278 14.12 -8.22 -22.08
CA GLU A 278 13.60 -6.90 -21.74
C GLU A 278 14.30 -5.75 -22.48
N LEU A 279 15.50 -5.99 -23.02
CA LEU A 279 16.34 -4.94 -23.61
C LEU A 279 15.85 -4.50 -24.99
N HIS A 280 15.01 -5.30 -25.64
CA HIS A 280 14.25 -4.86 -26.82
C HIS A 280 13.08 -3.94 -26.42
N GLN A 281 13.41 -2.81 -25.81
CA GLN A 281 12.49 -1.71 -25.53
C GLN A 281 12.15 -1.01 -26.83
N PHE A 282 11.10 -1.46 -27.52
CA PHE A 282 10.44 -0.61 -28.50
C PHE A 282 9.71 0.49 -27.76
N LYS A 283 9.87 1.74 -28.21
CA LYS A 283 9.07 2.86 -27.70
C LYS A 283 7.59 2.48 -27.86
N PRO A 284 6.78 2.47 -26.78
CA PRO A 284 5.36 2.15 -26.88
C PRO A 284 4.70 3.10 -27.88
N THR A 285 3.76 2.57 -28.66
CA THR A 285 2.95 3.42 -29.53
C THR A 285 1.97 4.21 -28.67
N VAL A 286 1.48 5.33 -29.19
CA VAL A 286 0.47 6.15 -28.48
C VAL A 286 -0.78 5.31 -28.13
N LEU A 287 -1.14 4.35 -28.97
CA LEU A 287 -2.27 3.45 -28.69
C LEU A 287 -1.98 2.44 -27.59
N ASP A 288 -0.73 1.98 -27.45
CA ASP A 288 -0.35 1.14 -26.31
C ASP A 288 -0.50 1.90 -24.98
N GLU A 289 -0.20 3.20 -24.96
CA GLU A 289 -0.39 4.06 -23.78
C GLU A 289 -1.89 4.27 -23.47
N VAL A 290 -2.71 4.43 -24.51
CA VAL A 290 -4.16 4.54 -24.39
C VAL A 290 -4.73 3.26 -23.79
N ASP A 291 -4.42 2.11 -24.38
CA ASP A 291 -4.88 0.80 -23.91
C ASP A 291 -4.44 0.56 -22.46
N PHE A 292 -3.20 0.96 -22.14
CA PHE A 292 -2.67 0.89 -20.79
C PHE A 292 -3.48 1.72 -19.79
N THR A 293 -3.82 2.95 -20.15
CA THR A 293 -4.62 3.85 -19.30
C THR A 293 -6.04 3.33 -19.12
N LEU A 294 -6.65 2.82 -20.20
CA LEU A 294 -8.00 2.25 -20.18
C LEU A 294 -8.07 0.98 -19.34
N HIS A 295 -7.02 0.16 -19.32
CA HIS A 295 -6.94 -1.03 -18.49
C HIS A 295 -7.14 -0.72 -16.99
N TYR A 296 -6.54 0.36 -16.46
CA TYR A 296 -6.77 0.75 -15.06
C TYR A 296 -8.18 1.24 -14.80
N PHE A 297 -8.75 1.96 -15.76
CA PHE A 297 -10.13 2.40 -15.67
C PHE A 297 -11.08 1.20 -15.62
N GLU A 298 -10.80 0.20 -16.46
CA GLU A 298 -11.57 -1.03 -16.55
C GLU A 298 -11.48 -1.90 -15.29
N GLU A 299 -10.27 -2.16 -14.79
CA GLU A 299 -10.05 -3.12 -13.70
C GLU A 299 -10.31 -2.54 -12.31
N VAL A 300 -10.14 -1.22 -12.12
CA VAL A 300 -10.12 -0.62 -10.78
C VAL A 300 -11.15 0.49 -10.66
N LEU A 301 -11.05 1.54 -11.48
CA LEU A 301 -11.75 2.79 -11.18
C LEU A 301 -13.27 2.69 -11.35
N PHE A 302 -13.73 1.99 -12.40
CA PHE A 302 -15.16 1.89 -12.69
C PHE A 302 -15.96 1.33 -11.51
N ASP A 303 -15.43 0.30 -10.85
CA ASP A 303 -16.08 -0.36 -9.72
C ASP A 303 -15.77 0.33 -8.38
N THR A 304 -14.59 0.94 -8.23
CA THR A 304 -14.16 1.57 -6.96
C THR A 304 -14.85 2.91 -6.69
N ILE A 305 -15.19 3.70 -7.71
CA ILE A 305 -15.78 5.04 -7.50
C ILE A 305 -17.16 5.01 -6.82
N PRO A 306 -18.09 4.12 -7.21
CA PRO A 306 -19.32 3.92 -6.45
C PRO A 306 -19.06 3.53 -4.99
N GLU A 307 -18.09 2.66 -4.72
CA GLU A 307 -17.72 2.27 -3.35
C GLU A 307 -17.17 3.44 -2.54
N LEU A 308 -16.32 4.28 -3.15
CA LEU A 308 -15.79 5.49 -2.54
C LEU A 308 -16.92 6.44 -2.12
N TYR A 309 -17.91 6.64 -3.00
CA TYR A 309 -19.08 7.46 -2.69
C TYR A 309 -19.89 6.89 -1.51
N GLN A 310 -20.12 5.57 -1.47
CA GLN A 310 -20.81 4.93 -0.35
C GLN A 310 -20.04 5.08 0.97
N ARG A 311 -18.71 4.90 0.94
CA ARG A 311 -17.84 5.12 2.11
C ARG A 311 -17.91 6.57 2.59
N PHE A 312 -17.92 7.53 1.68
CA PHE A 312 -18.09 8.95 1.98
C PHE A 312 -19.42 9.20 2.70
N CYS A 313 -20.53 8.74 2.12
CA CYS A 313 -21.88 8.92 2.67
C CYS A 313 -22.01 8.32 4.07
N SER A 314 -21.50 7.09 4.24
CA SER A 314 -21.50 6.40 5.52
C SER A 314 -20.74 7.21 6.58
N ALA A 315 -19.49 7.59 6.30
CA ALA A 315 -18.67 8.35 7.24
C ALA A 315 -19.26 9.73 7.59
N LEU A 316 -19.87 10.41 6.61
CA LEU A 316 -20.55 11.69 6.82
C LEU A 316 -21.74 11.52 7.77
N HIS A 317 -22.66 10.61 7.45
CA HIS A 317 -23.88 10.42 8.24
C HIS A 317 -23.62 9.86 9.64
N THR A 318 -22.56 9.08 9.84
CA THR A 318 -22.14 8.64 11.19
C THR A 318 -21.84 9.84 12.10
N THR A 319 -21.23 10.91 11.56
CA THR A 319 -20.82 12.06 12.37
C THR A 319 -21.85 13.20 12.35
N PHE A 320 -22.44 13.44 11.18
CA PHE A 320 -23.34 14.53 10.85
C PHE A 320 -24.60 13.99 10.11
N PRO A 321 -25.58 13.42 10.83
CA PRO A 321 -26.73 12.75 10.22
C PRO A 321 -27.64 13.64 9.35
N HIS A 322 -27.57 14.96 9.54
CA HIS A 322 -28.43 15.93 8.86
C HIS A 322 -27.80 16.58 7.63
N LEU A 323 -26.49 16.39 7.43
CA LEU A 323 -25.80 16.93 6.25
C LEU A 323 -26.05 16.04 5.05
N GLN A 324 -26.13 16.66 3.88
CA GLN A 324 -26.25 15.95 2.61
C GLN A 324 -24.87 15.65 2.03
N PRO A 325 -24.65 14.44 1.48
CA PRO A 325 -23.42 14.11 0.77
C PRO A 325 -23.28 14.96 -0.49
N PRO A 326 -22.05 15.03 -1.06
CA PRO A 326 -21.84 15.71 -2.34
C PRO A 326 -22.60 15.02 -3.47
N SER A 327 -22.69 15.66 -4.63
CA SER A 327 -23.30 15.05 -5.83
C SER A 327 -22.59 13.73 -6.20
N TYR A 328 -23.32 12.79 -6.82
CA TYR A 328 -22.74 11.53 -7.30
C TYR A 328 -21.59 11.73 -8.30
N ASP A 329 -21.56 12.87 -8.99
CA ASP A 329 -20.51 13.24 -9.94
C ASP A 329 -19.39 14.11 -9.33
N PHE A 330 -19.27 14.16 -8.00
CA PHE A 330 -18.22 14.95 -7.32
C PHE A 330 -16.78 14.57 -7.72
N CYS A 331 -16.58 13.37 -8.27
CA CYS A 331 -15.28 12.87 -8.72
C CYS A 331 -15.35 12.47 -10.20
N LYS A 332 -14.55 13.14 -11.02
CA LYS A 332 -14.50 12.97 -12.48
C LYS A 332 -13.09 12.60 -12.93
N PHE A 333 -13.02 11.86 -14.04
CA PHE A 333 -11.77 11.47 -14.67
C PHE A 333 -11.66 12.09 -16.06
N GLY A 334 -10.48 12.65 -16.34
CA GLY A 334 -10.05 13.05 -17.67
C GLY A 334 -8.82 12.24 -18.10
N SER A 335 -8.44 12.35 -19.36
CA SER A 335 -7.19 11.76 -19.86
C SER A 335 -6.60 12.65 -20.94
N TRP A 336 -5.30 12.88 -20.87
CA TRP A 336 -4.50 13.47 -21.94
C TRP A 336 -3.95 12.41 -22.89
N VAL A 337 -3.91 11.15 -22.46
CA VAL A 337 -3.33 10.03 -23.21
C VAL A 337 -4.07 9.82 -24.53
N GLY A 338 -3.32 9.84 -25.64
CA GLY A 338 -3.87 9.74 -27.00
C GLY A 338 -4.45 11.02 -27.59
N SER A 339 -4.44 12.13 -26.85
CA SER A 339 -5.00 13.42 -27.29
C SER A 339 -4.05 14.61 -27.16
N ASP A 340 -3.14 14.59 -26.18
CA ASP A 340 -2.14 15.63 -26.01
C ASP A 340 -1.07 15.54 -27.09
N ARG A 341 -0.93 16.61 -27.88
CA ARG A 341 -0.04 16.68 -29.05
C ARG A 341 1.15 17.60 -28.80
N ASP A 342 1.24 18.23 -27.63
CA ASP A 342 2.31 19.16 -27.34
C ASP A 342 3.66 18.43 -27.33
N GLY A 343 4.58 18.87 -28.19
CA GLY A 343 5.90 18.23 -28.37
C GLY A 343 5.90 16.80 -28.91
N ASN A 344 4.76 16.21 -29.29
CA ASN A 344 4.67 14.80 -29.70
C ASN A 344 3.99 14.61 -31.08
N PRO A 345 4.78 14.53 -32.18
CA PRO A 345 4.23 14.36 -33.53
C PRO A 345 3.56 13.01 -33.75
N SER A 346 3.81 12.02 -32.88
CA SER A 346 3.19 10.69 -32.97
C SER A 346 1.70 10.72 -32.65
N VAL A 347 1.18 11.79 -32.01
CA VAL A 347 -0.26 11.93 -31.73
C VAL A 347 -0.94 12.60 -32.93
N THR A 348 -1.50 11.77 -33.80
CA THR A 348 -2.22 12.22 -35.01
C THR A 348 -3.73 12.34 -34.75
N PRO A 349 -4.49 13.12 -35.55
CA PRO A 349 -5.94 13.18 -35.44
C PRO A 349 -6.63 11.81 -35.53
N GLN A 350 -6.08 10.90 -36.33
CA GLN A 350 -6.57 9.52 -36.45
C GLN A 350 -6.39 8.74 -35.15
N ILE A 351 -5.29 8.97 -34.42
CA ILE A 351 -5.05 8.36 -33.12
C ILE A 351 -6.03 8.92 -32.09
N THR A 352 -6.20 10.24 -32.01
CA THR A 352 -7.17 10.86 -31.09
C THR A 352 -8.60 10.37 -31.34
N TRP A 353 -9.00 10.20 -32.60
CA TRP A 353 -10.29 9.61 -32.94
C TRP A 353 -10.41 8.15 -32.47
N LYS A 354 -9.37 7.33 -32.72
CA LYS A 354 -9.34 5.94 -32.23
C LYS A 354 -9.43 5.87 -30.70
N THR A 355 -8.69 6.72 -29.99
CA THR A 355 -8.75 6.84 -28.53
C THR A 355 -10.15 7.13 -28.04
N ALA A 356 -10.85 8.10 -28.66
CA ALA A 356 -12.24 8.40 -28.32
C ALA A 356 -13.18 7.21 -28.57
N CYS A 357 -12.97 6.45 -29.67
CA CYS A 357 -13.73 5.23 -29.93
C CYS A 357 -13.46 4.15 -28.87
N TYR A 358 -12.22 3.94 -28.44
CA TYR A 358 -11.86 2.97 -27.40
C TYR A 358 -12.48 3.33 -26.06
N GLN A 359 -12.34 4.58 -25.63
CA GLN A 359 -12.99 5.11 -24.42
C GLN A 359 -14.50 4.90 -24.44
N ARG A 360 -15.16 5.25 -25.57
CA ARG A 360 -16.61 5.07 -25.73
C ARG A 360 -17.02 3.60 -25.64
N ASN A 361 -16.31 2.72 -26.35
CA ASN A 361 -16.64 1.29 -26.36
C ASN A 361 -16.47 0.66 -24.97
N LEU A 362 -15.40 1.00 -24.26
CA LEU A 362 -15.14 0.52 -22.90
C LEU A 362 -16.29 0.89 -21.95
N VAL A 363 -16.69 2.16 -21.94
CA VAL A 363 -17.78 2.65 -21.07
C VAL A 363 -19.10 1.97 -21.40
N ILE A 364 -19.43 1.82 -22.69
CA ILE A 364 -20.65 1.11 -23.11
C ILE A 364 -20.62 -0.35 -22.63
N GLN A 365 -19.50 -1.05 -22.81
CA GLN A 365 -19.35 -2.44 -22.35
C GLN A 365 -19.55 -2.57 -20.85
N LYS A 366 -18.95 -1.68 -20.05
CA LYS A 366 -19.14 -1.67 -18.60
C LYS A 366 -20.60 -1.42 -18.20
N TYR A 367 -21.28 -0.47 -18.82
CA TYR A 367 -22.70 -0.26 -18.56
C TYR A 367 -23.57 -1.46 -18.95
N LEU A 368 -23.29 -2.10 -20.08
CA LEU A 368 -24.00 -3.32 -20.48
C LEU A 368 -23.83 -4.43 -19.44
N GLN A 369 -22.60 -4.68 -18.99
CA GLN A 369 -22.32 -5.65 -17.92
C GLN A 369 -23.04 -5.30 -16.61
N SER A 370 -23.06 -4.03 -16.20
CA SER A 370 -23.79 -3.58 -15.02
C SER A 370 -25.30 -3.78 -15.15
N ILE A 371 -25.87 -3.52 -16.32
CA ILE A 371 -27.29 -3.74 -16.60
C ILE A 371 -27.61 -5.23 -16.56
N GLU A 372 -26.80 -6.08 -17.16
CA GLU A 372 -26.99 -7.54 -17.12
C GLU A 372 -26.98 -8.07 -15.68
N LYS A 373 -26.01 -7.62 -14.86
CA LYS A 373 -25.97 -7.94 -13.43
C LYS A 373 -27.24 -7.48 -12.70
N LEU A 374 -27.70 -6.26 -12.97
CA LEU A 374 -28.90 -5.70 -12.35
C LEU A 374 -30.16 -6.47 -12.75
N VAL A 375 -30.32 -6.80 -14.04
CA VAL A 375 -31.42 -7.62 -14.54
C VAL A 375 -31.44 -8.98 -13.84
N GLY A 376 -30.28 -9.63 -13.74
CA GLY A 376 -30.11 -10.87 -12.97
C GLY A 376 -30.59 -10.72 -11.52
N ALA A 377 -30.14 -9.68 -10.81
CA ALA A 377 -30.52 -9.44 -9.43
C ALA A 377 -32.03 -9.16 -9.23
N LEU A 378 -32.63 -8.37 -10.13
CA LEU A 378 -34.06 -7.99 -10.06
C LEU A 378 -35.01 -9.14 -10.39
N ILE A 379 -34.57 -10.14 -11.17
CA ILE A 379 -35.38 -11.33 -11.50
C ILE A 379 -35.64 -12.21 -10.27
N TYR A 380 -34.74 -12.20 -9.26
CA TYR A 380 -34.88 -13.02 -8.05
C TYR A 380 -35.69 -12.34 -6.92
N LEU A 381 -36.16 -11.11 -7.10
CA LEU A 381 -37.07 -10.48 -6.12
C LEU A 381 -38.50 -11.02 -6.34
N PRO A 382 -39.12 -11.67 -5.33
CA PRO A 382 -40.51 -12.10 -5.47
C PRO A 382 -41.38 -10.87 -5.72
N ARG A 383 -42.25 -10.94 -6.73
CA ARG A 383 -43.32 -9.94 -6.95
C ARG A 383 -44.31 -10.00 -5.79
N THR A 384 -43.96 -9.45 -4.63
CA THR A 384 -44.89 -9.20 -3.53
C THR A 384 -45.67 -7.93 -3.83
N GLY A 385 -46.61 -8.06 -4.77
CA GLY A 385 -47.64 -7.06 -5.05
C GLY A 385 -49.00 -7.73 -4.98
N SER A 386 -49.60 -7.70 -3.79
CA SER A 386 -50.98 -8.08 -3.54
C SER A 386 -51.92 -7.48 -4.58
N ARG A 387 -52.55 -8.32 -5.39
CA ARG A 387 -53.84 -8.00 -6.00
C ARG A 387 -54.91 -8.39 -4.99
N SER A 388 -55.29 -7.46 -4.14
CA SER A 388 -56.59 -7.49 -3.47
C SER A 388 -57.56 -6.72 -4.37
N ILE A 389 -58.52 -7.45 -4.94
CA ILE A 389 -59.73 -6.93 -5.59
C ILE A 389 -60.72 -6.57 -4.50
#